data_AF-A0A433ERS6-F1
#
_entry.id   AF-A0A433ERS6-F1
#
_cell.length_a   1.000
_cell.length_b   1.000
_cell.length_c   1.000
_cell.angle_alpha   90.00
_cell.angle_beta   90.00
_cell.angle_gamma   90.00
#
_symmetry.space_group_name_H-M   'P 1'
#
loop_
_entity.id
_entity.type
_entity.pdbx_description
1 polymer ?
#
loop_
_entity_poly.entity_id
_entity_poly.type
_entity_poly.pdbx_seq_one_letter_code
_entity_poly.pdbx_strand_id
1 'polypeptide(L)'
;MPITRNVTLDIMRTVAIVLMVIFHFAYDLRFFGWVDWNVPNGPGWKQFRYVILSLFFLSVGASLVFAHHQRVDLKSFAKRIMWIVVWACVISLFTYWFFNSNWIFFGVLHFIAVASVLCLPFARYPVMACFIGIGIITLFLTNVVTSKWPFNLWELGLPSSPNDYVALFPWVGVVLLGIGVGHMFIKGIDPCASLKLSTKITFLGRHSLAVYVLHQPLFFVTLGSVYWLSHSVM
;
A
#
# COMPACT_ATOMS: atom_id res chain seq x y z
N MET A 1 20.88 -21.11 -3.15
CA MET A 1 20.36 -20.67 -4.47
C MET A 1 19.92 -19.22 -4.33
N PRO A 2 20.29 -18.31 -5.22
CA PRO A 2 19.75 -16.96 -5.20
C PRO A 2 18.23 -17.06 -5.32
N ILE A 3 17.49 -16.30 -4.50
CA ILE A 3 16.03 -16.32 -4.50
C ILE A 3 15.55 -15.93 -5.90
N THR A 4 15.09 -16.91 -6.67
CA THR A 4 14.40 -16.69 -7.93
C THR A 4 13.16 -15.87 -7.66
N ARG A 5 13.00 -14.75 -8.37
CA ARG A 5 11.82 -13.88 -8.25
C ARG A 5 10.54 -14.69 -8.39
N ASN A 6 9.56 -14.42 -7.54
CA ASN A 6 8.25 -15.05 -7.61
C ASN A 6 7.35 -14.28 -8.58
N VAL A 7 6.92 -14.95 -9.65
CA VAL A 7 6.11 -14.35 -10.72
C VAL A 7 4.73 -13.91 -10.20
N THR A 8 4.08 -14.73 -9.36
CA THR A 8 2.78 -14.41 -8.76
C THR A 8 2.84 -13.13 -7.93
N LEU A 9 3.88 -12.94 -7.13
CA LEU A 9 4.05 -11.70 -6.37
C LEU A 9 4.24 -10.48 -7.27
N ASP A 10 5.00 -10.61 -8.35
CA ASP A 10 5.16 -9.51 -9.31
C ASP A 10 3.83 -9.19 -10.02
N ILE A 11 3.01 -10.18 -10.36
CA ILE A 11 1.64 -9.99 -10.90
C ILE A 11 0.77 -9.30 -9.86
N MET A 12 0.69 -9.81 -8.63
CA MET A 12 -0.14 -9.24 -7.56
C MET A 12 0.18 -7.75 -7.34
N ARG A 13 1.47 -7.39 -7.29
CA ARG A 13 1.89 -5.99 -7.19
C ARG A 13 1.50 -5.17 -8.40
N THR A 14 1.71 -5.72 -9.59
CA THR A 14 1.36 -5.04 -10.84
C THR A 14 -0.13 -4.72 -10.89
N VAL A 15 -0.98 -5.71 -10.56
CA VAL A 15 -2.43 -5.52 -10.46
C VAL A 15 -2.77 -4.46 -9.41
N ALA A 16 -2.18 -4.54 -8.21
CA ALA A 16 -2.42 -3.56 -7.15
C ALA A 16 -2.08 -2.12 -7.60
N ILE A 17 -0.96 -1.93 -8.29
CA ILE A 17 -0.52 -0.63 -8.82
C ILE A 17 -1.46 -0.13 -9.90
N VAL A 18 -1.83 -0.98 -10.87
CA VAL A 18 -2.74 -0.58 -11.95
C VAL A 18 -4.09 -0.14 -11.39
N LEU A 19 -4.66 -0.92 -10.45
CA LEU A 19 -5.92 -0.57 -9.81
C LEU A 19 -5.80 0.73 -9.00
N MET A 20 -4.68 0.94 -8.30
CA MET A 20 -4.39 2.18 -7.57
C MET A 20 -4.32 3.39 -8.50
N VAL A 21 -3.65 3.27 -9.65
CA VAL A 21 -3.56 4.34 -10.66
C VAL A 21 -4.94 4.66 -11.22
N ILE A 22 -5.76 3.66 -11.53
CA ILE A 22 -7.15 3.85 -11.99
C ILE A 22 -7.99 4.58 -10.92
N PHE A 23 -7.85 4.17 -9.65
CA PHE A 23 -8.56 4.80 -8.53
C PHE A 23 -8.21 6.28 -8.38
N HIS A 24 -6.91 6.62 -8.40
CA HIS A 24 -6.45 8.00 -8.27
C HIS A 24 -6.81 8.84 -9.49
N PHE A 25 -6.77 8.26 -10.69
CA PHE A 25 -7.26 8.94 -11.89
C PHE A 25 -8.73 9.36 -11.73
N ALA A 26 -9.61 8.45 -11.27
CA ALA A 26 -11.01 8.77 -11.00
C ALA A 26 -11.19 9.81 -9.88
N TYR A 27 -10.36 9.75 -8.83
CA TYR A 27 -10.35 10.77 -7.78
C TYR A 27 -9.94 12.14 -8.32
N ASP A 28 -8.93 12.20 -9.18
CA ASP A 28 -8.42 13.45 -9.75
C ASP A 28 -9.42 14.07 -10.74
N LEU A 29 -10.10 13.26 -11.57
CA LEU A 29 -11.19 13.76 -12.43
C LEU A 29 -12.26 14.46 -11.59
N ARG A 30 -12.60 13.90 -10.42
CA ARG A 30 -13.54 14.52 -9.48
C ARG A 30 -12.94 15.78 -8.87
N PHE A 31 -11.68 15.75 -8.45
CA PHE A 31 -10.98 16.88 -7.86
C PHE A 31 -10.96 18.11 -8.79
N PHE A 32 -10.74 17.90 -10.10
CA PHE A 32 -10.79 18.96 -11.11
C PHE A 32 -12.23 19.34 -11.55
N GLY A 33 -13.26 18.71 -10.99
CA GLY A 33 -14.66 19.04 -11.25
C GLY A 33 -15.21 18.53 -12.59
N TRP A 34 -14.50 17.63 -13.28
CA TRP A 34 -14.98 17.05 -14.54
C TRP A 34 -16.04 15.95 -14.36
N VAL A 35 -16.12 15.37 -13.16
CA VAL A 35 -17.12 14.36 -12.80
C VAL A 35 -17.64 14.59 -11.38
N ASP A 36 -18.88 14.19 -11.12
CA ASP A 36 -19.57 14.33 -9.82
C ASP A 36 -19.57 13.02 -9.00
N TRP A 37 -18.75 12.04 -9.39
CA TRP A 37 -18.69 10.73 -8.75
C TRP A 37 -18.38 10.82 -7.26
N ASN A 38 -18.93 9.92 -6.45
CA ASN A 38 -18.74 9.88 -5.01
C ASN A 38 -17.35 9.35 -4.56
N VAL A 39 -16.29 9.48 -5.36
CA VAL A 39 -14.91 9.05 -5.01
C VAL A 39 -14.33 9.95 -3.91
N PRO A 40 -13.73 9.47 -2.81
CA PRO A 40 -13.31 8.09 -2.56
C PRO A 40 -14.26 7.29 -1.67
N ASN A 41 -15.27 7.93 -1.05
CA ASN A 41 -16.03 7.36 0.07
C ASN A 41 -17.39 6.77 -0.32
N GLY A 42 -17.82 6.94 -1.56
CA GLY A 42 -19.08 6.43 -2.07
C GLY A 42 -19.15 4.89 -2.10
N PRO A 43 -20.37 4.33 -2.21
CA PRO A 43 -20.55 2.89 -2.39
C PRO A 43 -19.76 2.38 -3.60
N GLY A 44 -19.08 1.25 -3.46
CA GLY A 44 -18.20 0.68 -4.49
C GLY A 44 -16.78 1.22 -4.42
N TRP A 45 -16.58 2.54 -4.32
CA TRP A 45 -15.25 3.16 -4.27
C TRP A 45 -14.46 2.79 -3.02
N LYS A 46 -15.15 2.75 -1.87
CA LYS A 46 -14.55 2.32 -0.60
C LYS A 46 -14.08 0.85 -0.67
N GLN A 47 -14.92 -0.03 -1.22
CA GLN A 47 -14.60 -1.45 -1.42
C GLN A 47 -13.46 -1.60 -2.42
N PHE A 48 -13.46 -0.81 -3.49
CA PHE A 48 -12.40 -0.83 -4.49
C PHE A 48 -11.05 -0.44 -3.87
N ARG A 49 -11.02 0.61 -3.04
CA ARG A 49 -9.83 0.98 -2.24
C ARG A 49 -9.40 -0.17 -1.32
N TYR A 50 -10.34 -0.90 -0.70
CA TYR A 50 -10.01 -2.04 0.16
C TYR A 50 -9.38 -3.21 -0.60
N VAL A 51 -9.83 -3.48 -1.84
CA VAL A 51 -9.20 -4.49 -2.70
C VAL A 51 -7.77 -4.11 -3.02
N ILE A 52 -7.54 -2.84 -3.41
CA ILE A 52 -6.20 -2.31 -3.71
C ILE A 52 -5.27 -2.46 -2.50
N LEU A 53 -5.71 -2.00 -1.32
CA LEU A 53 -4.93 -2.09 -0.07
C LEU A 53 -4.64 -3.55 0.30
N SER A 54 -5.63 -4.44 0.17
CA SER A 54 -5.45 -5.86 0.47
C SER A 54 -4.39 -6.49 -0.42
N LEU A 55 -4.40 -6.22 -1.73
CA LEU A 55 -3.40 -6.74 -2.66
C LEU A 55 -1.99 -6.23 -2.33
N PHE A 56 -1.84 -4.93 -2.05
CA PHE A 56 -0.56 -4.37 -1.64
C PHE A 56 -0.05 -5.02 -0.34
N PHE A 57 -0.89 -5.14 0.67
CA PHE A 57 -0.48 -5.58 2.00
C PHE A 57 -0.23 -7.09 2.08
N LEU A 58 -1.04 -7.90 1.39
CA LEU A 58 -0.75 -9.31 1.18
C LEU A 58 0.60 -9.49 0.46
N SER A 59 0.86 -8.68 -0.58
CA SER A 59 2.14 -8.70 -1.27
C SER A 59 3.30 -8.33 -0.35
N VAL A 60 3.16 -7.30 0.49
CA VAL A 60 4.19 -6.91 1.48
C VAL A 60 4.51 -8.08 2.42
N GLY A 61 3.48 -8.72 2.99
CA GLY A 61 3.64 -9.88 3.87
C GLY A 61 4.37 -11.04 3.20
N ALA A 62 3.93 -11.43 2.00
CA ALA A 62 4.56 -12.52 1.26
C ALA A 62 6.01 -12.18 0.88
N SER A 63 6.29 -10.91 0.58
CA SER A 63 7.64 -10.44 0.26
C SER A 63 8.60 -10.53 1.44
N LEU A 64 8.11 -10.37 2.68
CA LEU A 64 8.94 -10.56 3.88
C LEU A 64 9.42 -12.01 3.98
N VAL A 65 8.56 -12.97 3.61
CA VAL A 65 8.91 -14.39 3.58
C VAL A 65 10.02 -14.63 2.57
N PHE A 66 9.82 -14.25 1.30
CA PHE A 66 10.85 -14.46 0.28
C PHE A 66 12.18 -13.79 0.61
N ALA A 67 12.17 -12.62 1.26
CA ALA A 67 13.39 -11.91 1.65
C ALA A 67 14.12 -12.54 2.85
N HIS A 68 13.43 -13.18 3.80
CA HIS A 68 14.03 -13.62 5.09
C HIS A 68 13.86 -15.10 5.42
N HIS A 69 13.30 -15.90 4.50
CA HIS A 69 13.05 -17.33 4.70
C HIS A 69 14.34 -18.08 5.05
N GLN A 70 15.41 -17.88 4.28
CA GLN A 70 16.68 -18.60 4.50
C GLN A 70 17.56 -17.93 5.57
N ARG A 71 17.82 -16.62 5.46
CA ARG A 71 18.59 -15.84 6.44
C ARG A 71 17.92 -14.49 6.64
N VAL A 72 17.89 -14.00 7.88
CA VAL A 72 17.40 -12.66 8.16
C VAL A 72 18.50 -11.66 7.83
N ASP A 73 18.44 -11.04 6.66
CA ASP A 73 19.35 -9.96 6.28
C ASP A 73 18.81 -8.61 6.75
N LEU A 74 19.11 -8.28 8.01
CA LEU A 74 18.71 -7.02 8.63
C LEU A 74 19.30 -5.79 7.92
N LYS A 75 20.46 -5.90 7.26
CA LYS A 75 21.09 -4.76 6.58
C LYS A 75 20.30 -4.37 5.33
N SER A 76 20.00 -5.35 4.48
CA SER A 76 19.19 -5.12 3.28
C SER A 76 17.76 -4.69 3.63
N PHE A 77 17.19 -5.28 4.69
CA PHE A 77 15.89 -4.88 5.22
C PHE A 77 15.88 -3.41 5.68
N ALA A 78 16.84 -3.01 6.53
CA ALA A 78 16.94 -1.65 7.04
C ALA A 78 17.13 -0.64 5.90
N LYS A 79 17.96 -0.96 4.89
CA LYS A 79 18.14 -0.10 3.70
C LYS A 79 16.83 0.09 2.94
N ARG A 80 16.04 -0.97 2.75
CA ARG A 80 14.73 -0.89 2.09
C ARG A 80 13.75 -0.05 2.90
N ILE A 81 13.65 -0.27 4.21
CA ILE A 81 12.75 0.49 5.09
C ILE A 81 13.15 1.96 5.12
N MET A 82 14.44 2.28 5.19
CA MET A 82 14.96 3.64 5.12
C MET A 82 14.45 4.36 3.87
N TRP A 83 14.57 3.76 2.69
CA TRP A 83 14.07 4.38 1.45
C TRP A 83 12.55 4.60 1.46
N ILE A 84 11.77 3.67 2.03
CA ILE A 84 10.32 3.82 2.15
C ILE A 84 9.99 4.97 3.10
N VAL A 85 10.67 5.07 4.25
CA VAL A 85 10.50 6.15 5.22
C VAL A 85 10.89 7.50 4.63
N VAL A 86 12.01 7.59 3.91
CA VAL A 86 12.42 8.82 3.22
C VAL A 86 11.34 9.32 2.29
N TRP A 87 10.82 8.45 1.41
CA TRP A 87 9.72 8.84 0.50
C TRP A 87 8.43 9.18 1.23
N ALA A 88 8.11 8.46 2.31
CA ALA A 88 6.97 8.76 3.16
C ALA A 88 7.07 10.18 3.75
N CYS A 89 8.21 10.53 4.33
CA CYS A 89 8.48 11.86 4.88
C CYS A 89 8.47 12.95 3.80
N VAL A 90 9.06 12.70 2.63
CA VAL A 90 9.04 13.64 1.50
C VAL A 90 7.60 13.94 1.08
N ILE A 91 6.76 12.91 0.95
CA ILE A 91 5.34 13.08 0.57
C ILE A 91 4.56 13.82 1.67
N SER A 92 4.77 13.47 2.95
CA SER A 92 4.14 14.19 4.06
C SER A 92 4.53 15.66 4.10
N LEU A 93 5.82 15.97 3.96
CA LEU A 93 6.31 17.35 3.95
C LEU A 93 5.76 18.12 2.75
N PHE A 94 5.82 17.53 1.56
CA PHE A 94 5.25 18.14 0.37
C PHE A 94 3.75 18.43 0.56
N THR A 95 2.97 17.43 0.98
CA THR A 95 1.53 17.63 1.17
C THR A 95 1.18 18.56 2.33
N TYR A 96 2.03 18.67 3.34
CA TYR A 96 1.88 19.66 4.41
C TYR A 96 1.93 21.09 3.87
N TRP A 97 2.91 21.39 3.01
CA TRP A 97 3.07 22.73 2.43
C TRP A 97 1.95 23.11 1.46
N PHE A 98 1.45 22.16 0.67
CA PHE A 98 0.46 22.43 -0.37
C PHE A 98 -1.00 22.28 0.10
N PHE A 99 -1.29 21.32 0.99
CA PHE A 99 -2.65 20.97 1.41
C PHE A 99 -2.97 21.31 2.87
N ASN A 100 -2.03 21.91 3.61
CA ASN A 100 -2.15 22.41 4.99
C ASN A 100 -3.01 21.54 5.92
N SER A 101 -4.33 21.75 5.95
CA SER A 101 -5.27 21.06 6.85
C SER A 101 -5.52 19.58 6.52
N ASN A 102 -5.21 19.11 5.30
CA ASN A 102 -5.48 17.74 4.84
C ASN A 102 -4.22 16.97 4.42
N TRP A 103 -3.06 17.32 4.98
CA TRP A 103 -1.79 16.67 4.64
C TRP A 103 -1.77 15.17 4.96
N ILE A 104 -0.88 14.44 4.30
CA ILE A 104 -0.74 12.99 4.48
C ILE A 104 0.05 12.72 5.76
N PHE A 105 -0.67 12.52 6.88
CA PHE A 105 -0.05 12.19 8.17
C PHE A 105 0.45 10.75 8.23
N PHE A 106 -0.42 9.78 7.90
CA PHE A 106 -0.11 8.35 7.98
C PHE A 106 -0.72 7.61 6.79
N GLY A 107 -0.04 7.77 5.65
CA GLY A 107 -0.41 7.14 4.38
C GLY A 107 0.14 5.72 4.18
N VAL A 108 -0.06 5.17 2.98
CA VAL A 108 0.33 3.79 2.63
C VAL A 108 1.83 3.52 2.89
N LEU A 109 2.75 4.45 2.56
CA LEU A 109 4.19 4.21 2.79
C LEU A 109 4.56 4.17 4.28
N HIS A 110 3.96 5.03 5.11
CA HIS A 110 4.14 5.01 6.56
C HIS A 110 3.67 3.67 7.13
N PHE A 111 2.48 3.24 6.73
CA PHE A 111 1.93 1.95 7.10
C PHE A 111 2.86 0.80 6.67
N ILE A 112 3.33 0.78 5.41
CA ILE A 112 4.21 -0.28 4.91
C ILE A 112 5.50 -0.34 5.73
N ALA A 113 6.09 0.80 6.08
CA ALA A 113 7.29 0.83 6.91
C ALA A 113 7.03 0.23 8.30
N VAL A 114 6.00 0.70 9.00
CA VAL A 114 5.63 0.23 10.35
C VAL A 114 5.26 -1.25 10.33
N ALA A 115 4.34 -1.65 9.45
CA ALA A 115 3.88 -3.02 9.33
C ALA A 115 5.02 -3.97 8.94
N SER A 116 5.96 -3.56 8.09
CA SER A 116 7.11 -4.39 7.74
C SER A 116 8.00 -4.68 8.95
N VAL A 117 8.21 -3.69 9.84
CA VAL A 117 8.98 -3.87 11.07
C VAL A 117 8.22 -4.77 12.06
N LEU A 118 6.93 -4.50 12.28
CA LEU A 118 6.09 -5.26 13.20
C LEU A 118 5.92 -6.72 12.78
N CYS A 119 5.79 -6.98 11.48
CA CYS A 119 5.53 -8.32 10.95
C CYS A 119 6.82 -9.14 10.71
N LEU A 120 8.00 -8.52 10.69
CA LEU A 120 9.28 -9.22 10.44
C LEU A 120 9.54 -10.39 11.40
N PRO A 121 9.32 -10.28 12.73
CA PRO A 121 9.50 -11.41 13.65
C PRO A 121 8.65 -12.64 13.31
N PHE A 122 7.50 -12.42 12.66
CA PHE A 122 6.57 -13.48 12.27
C PHE A 122 6.86 -14.07 10.89
N ALA A 123 7.81 -13.52 10.12
CA ALA A 123 8.07 -13.91 8.73
C ALA A 123 8.40 -15.41 8.54
N ARG A 124 8.87 -16.09 9.59
CA ARG A 124 9.22 -17.52 9.59
C ARG A 124 8.16 -18.42 10.23
N TYR A 125 7.13 -17.85 10.83
CA TYR A 125 6.12 -18.58 11.60
C TYR A 125 4.74 -18.40 10.95
N PRO A 126 4.46 -19.06 9.81
CA PRO A 126 3.26 -18.80 9.01
C PRO A 126 1.96 -19.05 9.78
N VAL A 127 1.90 -20.11 10.60
CA VAL A 127 0.69 -20.45 11.39
C VAL A 127 0.42 -19.36 12.44
N MET A 128 1.47 -18.93 13.16
CA MET A 128 1.35 -17.87 14.16
C MET A 128 0.99 -16.54 13.51
N ALA A 129 1.60 -16.20 12.37
CA ALA A 129 1.25 -15.02 11.60
C ALA A 129 -0.23 -15.03 11.18
N CYS A 130 -0.72 -16.14 10.61
CA CYS A 130 -2.12 -16.26 10.22
C CYS A 130 -3.06 -16.17 11.42
N PHE A 131 -2.75 -16.85 12.52
CA PHE A 131 -3.58 -16.82 13.73
C PHE A 131 -3.71 -15.41 14.30
N ILE A 132 -2.58 -14.70 14.46
CA ILE A 132 -2.57 -13.31 14.93
C ILE A 132 -3.28 -12.39 13.92
N GLY A 133 -3.06 -12.60 12.62
CA GLY A 133 -3.69 -11.81 11.57
C GLY A 133 -5.22 -11.93 11.58
N ILE A 134 -5.74 -13.15 11.70
CA ILE A 134 -7.17 -13.41 11.87
C ILE A 134 -7.67 -12.78 13.16
N GLY A 135 -6.95 -12.97 14.28
CA GLY A 135 -7.31 -12.36 15.56
C GLY A 135 -7.44 -10.84 15.48
N ILE A 136 -6.48 -10.17 14.84
CA ILE A 136 -6.50 -8.71 14.60
C ILE A 136 -7.74 -8.29 13.80
N ILE A 137 -8.04 -8.99 12.70
CA ILE A 137 -9.19 -8.67 11.86
C ILE A 137 -10.49 -8.89 12.64
N THR A 138 -10.60 -9.98 13.40
CA THR A 138 -11.76 -10.26 14.26
C THR A 138 -11.94 -9.17 15.31
N LEU A 139 -10.88 -8.76 16.01
CA LEU A 139 -10.94 -7.67 17.01
C LEU A 139 -11.38 -6.33 16.41
N PHE A 140 -10.99 -6.06 15.16
CA PHE A 140 -11.47 -4.89 14.44
C PHE A 140 -12.95 -5.00 14.09
N LEU A 141 -13.40 -6.15 13.60
CA LEU A 141 -14.80 -6.39 13.24
C LEU A 141 -15.73 -6.39 14.46
N THR A 142 -15.24 -6.78 15.65
CA THR A 142 -15.97 -6.70 16.92
C THR A 142 -15.85 -5.34 17.60
N ASN A 143 -15.24 -4.34 16.95
CA ASN A 143 -15.01 -2.98 17.45
C ASN A 143 -14.17 -2.89 18.74
N VAL A 144 -13.43 -3.94 19.09
CA VAL A 144 -12.47 -3.91 20.22
C VAL A 144 -11.28 -3.01 19.88
N VAL A 145 -10.82 -3.04 18.63
CA VAL A 145 -9.79 -2.14 18.10
C VAL A 145 -10.40 -1.31 16.98
N THR A 146 -10.14 0.01 16.99
CA THR A 146 -10.71 0.93 16.00
C THR A 146 -9.67 1.38 14.98
N SER A 147 -10.14 1.91 13.85
CA SER A 147 -9.28 2.47 12.79
C SER A 147 -8.49 3.72 13.23
N LYS A 148 -8.84 4.32 14.37
CA LYS A 148 -8.14 5.48 14.93
C LYS A 148 -6.97 5.07 15.84
N TRP A 149 -6.90 3.81 16.26
CA TRP A 149 -5.84 3.33 17.15
C TRP A 149 -4.54 3.05 16.38
N PRO A 150 -3.35 3.35 16.95
CA PRO A 150 -3.09 3.94 18.27
C PRO A 150 -3.12 5.48 18.31
N PHE A 151 -3.35 6.15 17.18
CA PHE A 151 -3.21 7.60 17.08
C PHE A 151 -4.27 8.40 17.86
N ASN A 152 -5.41 7.79 18.18
CA ASN A 152 -6.42 8.38 19.06
C ASN A 152 -5.96 8.59 20.51
N LEU A 153 -4.83 8.00 20.91
CA LEU A 153 -4.24 8.18 22.24
C LEU A 153 -3.40 9.46 22.34
N TRP A 154 -3.15 10.15 21.23
CA TRP A 154 -2.29 11.32 21.19
C TRP A 154 -3.02 12.54 20.61
N GLU A 155 -3.20 13.58 21.42
CA GLU A 155 -3.65 14.93 21.00
C GLU A 155 -2.53 15.69 20.25
N LEU A 156 -1.93 15.07 19.24
CA LEU A 156 -0.71 15.55 18.55
C LEU A 156 -0.96 16.64 17.49
N GLY A 157 -2.08 17.35 17.53
CA GLY A 157 -2.41 18.34 16.49
C GLY A 157 -2.55 17.72 15.09
N LEU A 158 -3.02 16.47 15.03
CA LEU A 158 -3.21 15.73 13.78
C LEU A 158 -4.28 16.40 12.90
N PRO A 159 -4.15 16.33 11.56
CA PRO A 159 -5.19 16.84 10.67
C PRO A 159 -6.52 16.13 10.99
N SER A 160 -7.61 16.89 11.02
CA SER A 160 -8.94 16.37 11.38
C SER A 160 -9.46 15.37 10.36
N SER A 161 -9.04 15.48 9.11
CA SER A 161 -9.34 14.56 8.02
C SER A 161 -8.13 14.37 7.09
N PRO A 162 -7.10 13.60 7.48
CA PRO A 162 -5.90 13.42 6.67
C PRO A 162 -6.23 12.76 5.33
N ASN A 163 -5.67 13.30 4.25
CA ASN A 163 -5.75 12.62 2.96
C ASN A 163 -4.96 11.31 2.99
N ASP A 164 -5.48 10.33 2.26
CA ASP A 164 -4.95 8.97 2.15
C ASP A 164 -4.57 8.31 3.49
N TYR A 165 -5.32 8.61 4.56
CA TYR A 165 -5.10 7.93 5.84
C TYR A 165 -5.31 6.41 5.70
N VAL A 166 -4.33 5.64 6.19
CA VAL A 166 -4.37 4.17 6.26
C VAL A 166 -4.23 3.75 7.71
N ALA A 167 -5.33 3.32 8.32
CA ALA A 167 -5.31 2.84 9.70
C ALA A 167 -4.31 1.68 9.90
N LEU A 168 -3.74 1.56 11.09
CA LEU A 168 -2.91 0.39 11.40
C LEU A 168 -3.76 -0.89 11.43
N PHE A 169 -4.98 -0.78 11.96
CA PHE A 169 -5.97 -1.85 12.06
C PHE A 169 -7.10 -1.64 11.03
N PRO A 170 -7.53 -2.69 10.31
CA PRO A 170 -7.15 -4.10 10.44
C PRO A 170 -5.92 -4.50 9.60
N TRP A 171 -5.31 -3.55 8.89
CA TRP A 171 -4.39 -3.82 7.78
C TRP A 171 -3.11 -4.56 8.17
N VAL A 172 -2.58 -4.39 9.39
CA VAL A 172 -1.47 -5.23 9.89
C VAL A 172 -1.84 -6.72 9.86
N GLY A 173 -3.09 -7.06 10.18
CA GLY A 173 -3.58 -8.43 10.10
C GLY A 173 -3.53 -8.98 8.67
N VAL A 174 -3.83 -8.14 7.68
CA VAL A 174 -3.71 -8.51 6.25
C VAL A 174 -2.25 -8.74 5.84
N VAL A 175 -1.31 -7.94 6.34
CA VAL A 175 0.13 -8.18 6.11
C VAL A 175 0.56 -9.52 6.71
N LEU A 176 0.09 -9.85 7.91
CA LEU A 176 0.38 -11.14 8.55
C LEU A 176 -0.23 -12.32 7.78
N LEU A 177 -1.45 -12.19 7.24
CA LEU A 177 -2.03 -13.18 6.32
C LEU A 177 -1.17 -13.35 5.06
N GLY A 178 -0.59 -12.24 4.56
CA GLY A 178 0.36 -12.26 3.46
C GLY A 178 1.59 -13.13 3.72
N ILE A 179 2.06 -13.22 4.97
CA ILE A 179 3.14 -14.15 5.35
C ILE A 179 2.70 -15.60 5.11
N GLY A 180 1.47 -15.96 5.53
CA GLY A 180 0.90 -17.28 5.25
C GLY A 180 0.88 -17.60 3.76
N VAL A 181 0.39 -16.66 2.94
CA VAL A 181 0.38 -16.78 1.48
C VAL A 181 1.79 -16.95 0.90
N GLY A 182 2.77 -16.18 1.38
CA GLY A 182 4.16 -16.31 0.95
C GLY A 182 4.75 -17.69 1.22
N HIS A 183 4.44 -18.30 2.37
CA HIS A 183 4.85 -19.67 2.68
C HIS A 183 4.13 -20.71 1.82
N MET A 184 2.86 -20.49 1.45
CA MET A 184 2.15 -21.36 0.50
C MET A 184 2.85 -21.37 -0.86
N PHE A 185 3.29 -20.21 -1.35
CA PHE A 185 4.02 -20.10 -2.61
C PHE A 185 5.35 -20.84 -2.57
N ILE A 186 6.12 -20.73 -1.47
CA ILE A 186 7.38 -21.48 -1.29
C ILE A 186 7.14 -23.00 -1.28
N LYS A 187 6.02 -23.46 -0.72
CA LYS A 187 5.63 -24.87 -0.70
C LYS A 187 5.10 -25.40 -2.05
N GLY A 188 5.10 -24.57 -3.10
CA GLY A 188 4.68 -24.95 -4.45
C GLY A 188 3.20 -24.75 -4.74
N ILE A 189 2.42 -24.19 -3.80
CA ILE A 189 1.03 -23.77 -4.04
C ILE A 189 1.05 -22.37 -4.64
N ASP A 190 1.68 -22.25 -5.80
CA ASP A 190 1.90 -20.98 -6.49
C ASP A 190 1.13 -20.99 -7.84
N PRO A 191 0.00 -20.24 -7.93
CA PRO A 191 -0.92 -20.33 -9.07
C PRO A 191 -0.31 -19.88 -10.39
N CYS A 192 0.73 -19.04 -10.37
CA CYS A 192 1.38 -18.55 -11.58
C CYS A 192 2.84 -18.99 -11.71
N ALA A 193 3.29 -20.00 -10.94
CA ALA A 193 4.66 -20.50 -11.01
C ALA A 193 5.05 -20.99 -12.41
N SER A 194 4.10 -21.55 -13.18
CA SER A 194 4.32 -22.05 -14.54
C SER A 194 4.22 -20.96 -15.62
N LEU A 195 3.72 -19.76 -15.28
CA LEU A 195 3.54 -18.70 -16.26
C LEU A 195 4.87 -18.05 -16.62
N LYS A 196 5.24 -18.16 -17.89
CA LYS A 196 6.37 -17.43 -18.48
C LYS A 196 5.91 -16.04 -18.90
N LEU A 197 5.83 -15.10 -17.95
CA LEU A 197 5.53 -13.71 -18.29
C LEU A 197 6.73 -13.00 -18.89
N SER A 198 6.44 -12.16 -19.89
CA SER A 198 7.39 -11.16 -20.37
C SER A 198 7.82 -10.26 -19.22
N THR A 199 9.11 -9.93 -19.19
CA THR A 199 9.70 -8.97 -18.24
C THR A 199 9.01 -7.60 -18.30
N LYS A 200 8.36 -7.26 -19.42
CA LYS A 200 7.58 -6.02 -19.59
C LYS A 200 6.35 -5.97 -18.67
N ILE A 201 5.62 -7.08 -18.52
CA ILE A 201 4.39 -7.09 -17.70
C ILE A 201 4.74 -6.98 -16.21
N THR A 202 5.85 -7.58 -15.80
CA THR A 202 6.33 -7.49 -14.41
C THR A 202 7.10 -6.20 -14.11
N PHE A 203 7.37 -5.35 -15.12
CA PHE A 203 8.14 -4.11 -14.97
C PHE A 203 7.54 -3.17 -13.91
N LEU A 204 6.22 -2.96 -13.98
CA LEU A 204 5.51 -2.10 -13.01
C LEU A 204 5.63 -2.64 -11.58
N GLY A 205 5.42 -3.95 -11.39
CA GLY A 205 5.60 -4.60 -10.09
C GLY A 205 7.04 -4.52 -9.55
N ARG A 206 8.05 -4.49 -10.43
CA ARG A 206 9.47 -4.35 -10.07
C ARG A 206 9.84 -2.94 -9.63
N HIS A 207 9.21 -1.93 -10.22
CA HIS A 207 9.41 -0.51 -9.92
C HIS A 207 8.23 0.07 -9.15
N SER A 208 7.54 -0.76 -8.35
CA SER A 208 6.30 -0.41 -7.68
C SER A 208 6.38 0.86 -6.84
N LEU A 209 7.47 1.05 -6.11
CA LEU A 209 7.70 2.26 -5.30
C LEU A 209 7.81 3.51 -6.19
N ALA A 210 8.52 3.43 -7.31
CA ALA A 210 8.67 4.57 -8.22
C ALA A 210 7.33 4.94 -8.85
N VAL A 211 6.56 3.95 -9.32
CA VAL A 211 5.22 4.19 -9.87
C VAL A 211 4.29 4.78 -8.80
N TYR A 212 4.32 4.23 -7.58
CA TYR A 212 3.54 4.75 -6.46
C TYR A 212 3.92 6.20 -6.10
N VAL A 213 5.19 6.58 -6.13
CA VAL A 213 5.58 7.97 -5.82
C VAL A 213 5.22 8.93 -6.96
N LEU A 214 5.38 8.51 -8.21
CA LEU A 214 5.28 9.39 -9.38
C LEU A 214 3.88 9.56 -9.95
N HIS A 215 2.96 8.61 -9.72
CA HIS A 215 1.63 8.67 -10.36
C HIS A 215 0.86 9.95 -10.02
N GLN A 216 0.80 10.33 -8.73
CA GLN A 216 0.00 11.49 -8.29
C GLN A 216 0.59 12.82 -8.78
N PRO A 217 1.91 13.11 -8.63
CA PRO A 217 2.49 14.30 -9.24
C PRO A 217 2.30 14.35 -10.75
N LEU A 218 2.44 13.22 -11.44
CA LEU A 218 2.24 13.16 -12.88
C LEU A 218 0.79 13.50 -13.27
N PHE A 219 -0.20 12.96 -12.57
CA PHE A 219 -1.61 13.29 -12.79
C PHE A 219 -1.93 14.74 -12.49
N PHE A 220 -1.44 15.30 -11.38
CA PHE A 220 -1.62 16.72 -11.09
C PHE A 220 -1.02 17.62 -12.16
N VAL A 221 0.18 17.31 -12.66
CA VAL A 221 0.80 18.09 -13.74
C VAL A 221 0.01 17.95 -15.04
N THR A 222 -0.35 16.74 -15.47
CA THR A 222 -1.03 16.54 -16.75
C THR A 222 -2.46 17.06 -16.73
N LEU A 223 -3.27 16.64 -15.76
CA LEU A 223 -4.67 17.04 -15.65
C LEU A 223 -4.79 18.52 -15.26
N GLY A 224 -3.90 19.01 -14.40
CA GLY A 224 -3.83 20.44 -14.06
C GLY A 224 -3.50 21.31 -15.27
N SER A 225 -2.57 20.86 -16.14
CA SER A 225 -2.27 21.56 -17.40
C SER A 225 -3.47 21.60 -18.34
N VAL A 226 -4.19 20.48 -18.48
CA VAL A 226 -5.42 20.42 -19.29
C VAL A 226 -6.50 21.34 -18.73
N TYR A 227 -6.71 21.32 -17.42
CA TYR A 227 -7.68 22.17 -16.72
C TYR A 227 -7.35 23.66 -16.90
N TRP A 228 -6.07 24.03 -16.76
CA TRP A 228 -5.62 25.41 -16.94
C TRP A 228 -5.85 25.88 -18.39
N LEU A 229 -5.46 25.06 -19.37
CA LEU A 229 -5.66 25.37 -20.79
C LEU A 229 -7.15 25.55 -21.12
N SER A 230 -8.03 24.67 -20.65
CA SER A 230 -9.46 24.75 -20.95
C SER A 230 -10.13 26.00 -20.37
N HIS A 231 -9.65 26.51 -19.23
CA HIS A 231 -10.21 27.71 -18.59
C HIS A 231 -9.52 29.00 -19.01
N SER A 232 -8.31 28.93 -19.56
CA SER A 232 -7.61 30.11 -20.12
C SER A 232 -8.08 30.50 -21.52
N VAL A 233 -8.83 29.63 -22.20
CA VAL A 233 -9.35 29.84 -23.57
C VAL A 233 -10.82 30.29 -23.57
N MET A 234 -11.49 30.33 -22.40
CA MET A 234 -12.82 30.92 -22.19
C MET A 234 -12.69 32.29 -21.53
#